data_AF-A0A0C9XE07-F1
#
_entry.id   AF-A0A0C9XE07-F1
#
_cell.length_a   1.000
_cell.length_b   1.000
_cell.length_c   1.000
_cell.angle_alpha   90.00
_cell.angle_beta   90.00
_cell.angle_gamma   90.00
#
_symmetry.space_group_name_H-M   'P 1'
#
loop_
_entity.id
_entity.type
_entity.pdbx_description
1 polymer ?
#
loop_
_entity_poly.entity_id
_entity_poly.type
_entity_poly.pdbx_seq_one_letter_code
_entity_poly.pdbx_strand_id
1 'polypeptide(L)'
;PNIVLFGESGPGKSSVNNLIAGRPVASVSLDTSACTLASTEYRLTAEKSHFRIFDTAGLNTAMTDPKDYLDAVKGAHIIIDGLKRSRGVDLLLFCHRSG
;
A
#
# COMPACT_ATOMS: atom_id res chain seq x y z
N PRO A 1 -6.39 12.79 6.13
CA PRO A 1 -6.85 11.46 6.60
C PRO A 1 -5.79 10.39 6.32
N ASN A 2 -5.69 9.39 7.18
CA ASN A 2 -4.82 8.22 7.07
C ASN A 2 -5.61 7.06 6.44
N ILE A 3 -5.26 6.69 5.21
CA ILE A 3 -5.90 5.63 4.43
C ILE A 3 -4.91 4.48 4.26
N VAL A 4 -5.31 3.24 4.57
CA VAL A 4 -4.47 2.06 4.33
C VAL A 4 -5.06 1.25 3.17
N LEU A 5 -4.24 1.00 2.15
CA LEU A 5 -4.57 0.11 1.03
C LEU A 5 -4.05 -1.28 1.37
N PHE A 6 -4.93 -2.29 1.38
CA PHE A 6 -4.57 -3.67 1.70
C PHE A 6 -5.29 -4.67 0.79
N GLY A 7 -4.75 -5.88 0.68
CA GLY A 7 -5.28 -6.94 -0.19
C GLY A 7 -4.18 -7.84 -0.74
N GLU A 8 -4.53 -8.84 -1.54
CA GLU A 8 -3.59 -9.79 -2.13
C GLU A 8 -2.55 -9.13 -3.05
N SER A 9 -1.59 -9.89 -3.59
CA SER A 9 -0.71 -9.39 -4.66
C SER A 9 -1.43 -9.29 -6.00
N GLY A 10 -1.15 -8.24 -6.77
CA GLY A 10 -1.76 -8.02 -8.09
C GLY A 10 -3.17 -7.39 -8.22
N PRO A 11 -3.95 -7.01 -7.18
CA PRO A 11 -5.27 -6.43 -7.35
C PRO A 11 -5.26 -4.92 -7.69
N GLY A 12 -4.07 -4.32 -7.86
CA GLY A 12 -3.94 -2.91 -8.27
C GLY A 12 -3.91 -1.86 -7.15
N LYS A 13 -3.51 -2.23 -5.92
CA LYS A 13 -3.33 -1.28 -4.79
C LYS A 13 -2.54 -0.03 -5.19
N SER A 14 -1.34 -0.22 -5.74
CA SER A 14 -0.48 0.88 -6.18
C SER A 14 -1.08 1.71 -7.33
N SER A 15 -1.92 1.10 -8.17
CA SER A 15 -2.66 1.82 -9.22
C SER A 15 -3.70 2.79 -8.65
N VAL A 16 -4.30 2.48 -7.49
CA VAL A 16 -5.20 3.39 -6.78
C VAL A 16 -4.48 4.66 -6.33
N ASN A 17 -3.21 4.56 -5.91
CA ASN A 17 -2.41 5.74 -5.58
C ASN A 17 -2.25 6.68 -6.79
N ASN A 18 -1.94 6.11 -7.97
CA ASN A 18 -1.80 6.89 -9.20
C ASN A 18 -3.11 7.55 -9.62
N LEU A 19 -4.24 6.83 -9.45
CA LEU A 19 -5.57 7.37 -9.72
C LEU A 19 -5.88 8.56 -8.80
N ILE A 20 -5.67 8.40 -7.49
CA ILE A 20 -5.93 9.47 -6.51
C ILE A 20 -4.99 10.67 -6.75
N ALA A 21 -3.73 10.42 -7.11
CA ALA A 21 -2.76 11.47 -7.41
C ALA A 21 -3.02 12.20 -8.74
N GLY A 22 -3.82 11.62 -9.65
CA GLY A 22 -4.00 12.09 -11.02
C GLY A 22 -2.72 12.01 -11.87
N ARG A 23 -1.68 11.33 -11.39
CA ARG A 23 -0.37 11.19 -12.05
C ARG A 23 0.37 9.95 -11.54
N PRO A 24 1.37 9.43 -12.28
CA PRO A 24 2.20 8.32 -11.81
C PRO A 24 3.06 8.74 -10.61
N VAL A 25 2.79 8.17 -9.44
CA VAL A 25 3.54 8.35 -8.19
C VAL A 25 4.02 7.02 -7.60
N ALA A 26 3.28 5.95 -7.85
CA ALA A 26 3.61 4.59 -7.45
C ALA A 26 3.99 3.77 -8.69
N SER A 27 5.06 3.00 -8.57
CA SER A 27 5.43 2.00 -9.57
C SER A 27 4.33 0.93 -9.63
N VAL A 28 3.89 0.60 -10.85
CA VAL A 28 2.89 -0.44 -11.10
C VAL A 28 3.46 -1.44 -12.09
N SER A 29 3.29 -2.73 -11.81
CA SER A 29 3.62 -3.82 -12.74
C SER A 29 2.34 -4.43 -13.30
N LEU A 30 2.38 -4.85 -14.56
CA LEU A 30 1.35 -5.71 -15.15
C LEU A 30 1.50 -7.17 -14.66
N ASP A 31 2.71 -7.53 -14.23
CA ASP A 31 3.02 -8.85 -13.70
C ASP A 31 2.68 -8.96 -12.21
N THR A 32 2.21 -10.15 -11.81
CA THR A 32 1.87 -10.51 -10.42
C THR A 32 3.10 -10.75 -9.54
N SER A 33 4.31 -10.63 -10.09
CA SER A 33 5.53 -10.62 -9.28
C SER A 33 5.43 -9.49 -8.27
N ALA A 34 5.74 -9.79 -7.00
CA ALA A 34 5.50 -8.89 -5.88
C ALA A 34 6.29 -7.58 -6.05
N CYS A 35 5.69 -6.60 -6.72
CA CYS A 35 6.35 -5.34 -7.03
C CYS A 35 6.51 -4.45 -5.77
N THR A 36 5.76 -4.77 -4.71
CA THR A 36 5.71 -4.03 -3.45
C THR A 36 6.08 -4.96 -2.28
N LEU A 37 7.37 -5.24 -2.12
CA LEU A 37 7.87 -5.96 -0.93
C LEU A 37 7.92 -5.05 0.31
N ALA A 38 7.98 -3.74 0.10
CA ALA A 38 8.02 -2.73 1.15
C ALA A 38 6.77 -1.85 1.13
N SER A 39 6.20 -1.65 2.30
CA SER A 39 5.10 -0.72 2.52
C SER A 39 5.55 0.73 2.32
N THR A 40 4.76 1.54 1.59
CA THR A 40 5.13 2.92 1.23
C THR A 40 4.06 3.91 1.67
N GLU A 41 4.48 5.02 2.30
CA GLU A 41 3.60 6.16 2.60
C GLU A 41 3.63 7.16 1.42
N TYR A 42 2.45 7.46 0.88
CA TYR A 42 2.22 8.53 -0.08
C TYR A 42 1.49 9.68 0.59
N ARG A 43 1.97 10.90 0.38
CA ARG A 43 1.27 12.13 0.80
C ARG A 43 0.66 12.76 -0.44
N LEU A 44 -0.64 12.57 -0.62
CA LEU A 44 -1.36 12.99 -1.81
C LEU A 44 -2.30 14.16 -1.48
N THR A 45 -2.48 15.02 -2.47
CA THR A 45 -3.47 16.10 -2.43
C THR A 45 -4.44 15.85 -3.57
N ALA A 46 -5.72 15.68 -3.25
CA ALA A 46 -6.79 15.69 -4.25
C ALA A 46 -7.73 16.86 -3.93
N GLU A 47 -7.86 17.77 -4.89
CA GLU A 47 -8.57 19.05 -4.73
C GLU A 47 -8.07 19.84 -3.49
N LYS A 48 -8.90 19.97 -2.45
CA LYS A 48 -8.60 20.67 -1.19
C LYS A 48 -8.25 19.74 -0.04
N SER A 49 -8.22 18.43 -0.28
CA SER A 49 -8.02 17.41 0.76
C SER A 49 -6.61 16.82 0.70
N HIS A 50 -5.98 16.68 1.88
CA HIS A 50 -4.66 16.07 2.03
C HIS A 50 -4.77 14.68 2.67
N PHE A 51 -4.22 13.69 2.00
CA PHE A 51 -4.29 12.28 2.35
C PHE A 51 -2.90 11.73 2.63
N ARG A 52 -2.79 10.88 3.65
CA ARG A 52 -1.67 9.97 3.84
C ARG A 52 -2.16 8.60 3.47
N ILE A 53 -1.62 8.02 2.41
CA ILE A 53 -2.01 6.71 1.91
C ILE A 53 -0.86 5.75 2.16
N PHE A 54 -1.15 4.68 2.87
CA PHE A 54 -0.21 3.61 3.19
C PHE A 54 -0.48 2.45 2.24
N ASP A 55 0.36 2.31 1.23
CA ASP A 55 0.34 1.18 0.28
C ASP A 55 1.07 0.00 0.89
N THR A 56 0.35 -1.09 1.16
CA THR A 56 0.95 -2.26 1.81
C THR A 56 1.43 -3.28 0.78
N ALA A 57 2.37 -4.12 1.20
CA ALA A 57 2.66 -5.36 0.46
C ALA A 57 1.38 -6.20 0.28
N GLY A 58 1.35 -6.98 -0.80
CA GLY A 58 0.25 -7.90 -1.06
C GLY A 58 0.21 -9.05 -0.04
N LEU A 59 -0.99 -9.41 0.41
CA LEU A 59 -1.19 -10.63 1.19
C LEU A 59 -1.02 -11.87 0.28
N ASN A 60 -0.62 -12.99 0.87
CA ASN A 60 -0.43 -14.27 0.19
C ASN A 60 0.52 -14.21 -1.03
N THR A 61 1.49 -13.30 -1.02
CA THR A 61 2.63 -13.39 -1.94
C THR A 61 3.35 -14.71 -1.68
N ALA A 62 3.68 -15.45 -2.74
CA ALA A 62 4.60 -16.58 -2.65
C ALA A 62 5.99 -16.03 -2.28
N MET A 63 6.23 -15.88 -0.98
CA MET A 63 7.52 -15.44 -0.45
C MET A 63 8.45 -16.65 -0.45
N THR A 64 9.25 -16.78 -1.50
CA THR A 64 10.20 -17.88 -1.64
C THR A 64 11.49 -17.65 -0.85
N ASP A 65 11.79 -16.40 -0.48
CA ASP A 65 12.95 -16.02 0.33
C ASP A 65 12.51 -15.57 1.74
N PRO A 66 13.06 -16.14 2.84
CA PRO A 66 12.85 -15.66 4.20
C PRO A 66 13.12 -14.17 4.41
N LYS A 67 14.03 -13.58 3.61
CA LYS A 67 14.30 -12.14 3.62
C LYS A 67 13.08 -11.33 3.21
N ASP A 68 12.32 -11.78 2.22
CA ASP A 68 11.11 -11.11 1.75
C ASP A 68 10.07 -11.05 2.87
N TYR A 69 9.90 -12.16 3.61
CA TYR A 69 9.00 -12.20 4.76
C TYR A 69 9.41 -11.19 5.85
N LEU A 70 10.70 -11.13 6.17
CA LEU A 70 11.21 -10.17 7.15
C LEU A 70 11.00 -8.72 6.69
N ASP A 71 11.21 -8.42 5.41
CA ASP A 71 11.01 -7.09 4.84
C ASP A 71 9.53 -6.69 4.85
N ALA A 72 8.61 -7.63 4.59
CA ALA A 72 7.17 -7.41 4.72
C ALA A 72 6.74 -7.13 6.18
N VAL A 73 7.25 -7.90 7.15
CA VAL A 73 6.98 -7.67 8.58
C VAL A 73 7.51 -6.31 9.04
N LYS A 74 8.74 -5.95 8.64
CA LYS A 74 9.31 -4.62 8.92
C LYS A 74 8.45 -3.51 8.31
N GLY A 75 8.02 -3.67 7.06
CA GLY A 75 7.15 -2.71 6.38
C GLY A 75 5.82 -2.50 7.13
N ALA A 76 5.19 -3.59 7.59
CA ALA A 76 3.99 -3.51 8.40
C ALA A 76 4.24 -2.77 9.73
N HIS A 77 5.37 -3.03 10.39
CA HIS A 77 5.73 -2.33 11.64
C HIS A 77 5.90 -0.82 11.43
N ILE A 78 6.56 -0.41 10.33
CA ILE A 78 6.74 1.00 9.97
C ILE A 78 5.38 1.69 9.77
N ILE A 79 4.44 1.05 9.06
CA ILE A 79 3.08 1.58 8.90
C ILE A 79 2.40 1.71 10.27
N ILE A 80 2.36 0.65 11.06
CA ILE A 80 1.67 0.62 12.36
C ILE A 80 2.20 1.72 13.28
N ASP A 81 3.53 1.87 13.34
CA ASP A 81 4.18 2.90 14.14
C ASP A 81 3.89 4.31 13.62
N GLY A 82 3.89 4.50 12.30
CA GLY A 82 3.51 5.76 11.66
C GLY A 82 2.05 6.14 11.92
N LEU A 83 1.15 5.16 11.97
CA LEU A 83 -0.26 5.34 12.29
C LEU A 83 -0.45 5.67 13.79
N LYS A 84 0.22 4.95 14.69
CA LYS A 84 0.20 5.17 16.16
C LYS A 84 0.70 6.57 16.55
N ARG A 85 1.76 7.05 15.89
CA ARG A 85 2.28 8.42 16.09
C ARG A 85 1.40 9.51 15.47
N SER A 86 0.36 9.12 14.76
CA SER A 86 -0.63 10.02 14.17
C SER A 86 -2.02 9.71 14.72
N ARG A 87 -3.08 10.16 14.05
CA ARG A 87 -4.46 10.03 14.52
C ARG A 87 -5.08 8.63 14.33
N GLY A 88 -4.27 7.58 14.12
CA GLY A 88 -4.75 6.23 13.80
C GLY A 88 -5.15 6.07 12.33
N VAL A 89 -6.09 5.15 12.04
CA VAL A 89 -6.60 4.90 10.68
C VAL A 89 -7.95 5.58 10.52
N ASP A 90 -8.13 6.34 9.44
CA ASP A 90 -9.41 6.93 9.07
C ASP A 90 -10.20 6.04 8.08
N LEU A 91 -9.49 5.28 7.23
CA LEU A 91 -10.10 4.38 6.24
C LEU A 91 -9.20 3.17 5.94
N LEU A 92 -9.79 1.99 5.91
CA LEU A 92 -9.20 0.76 5.36
C LEU A 92 -9.82 0.50 3.99
N LEU A 93 -9.02 0.48 2.92
CA LEU A 93 -9.49 0.24 1.56
C LEU A 93 -8.95 -1.10 1.08
N PHE A 94 -9.87 -2.08 0.97
CA PHE A 94 -9.56 -3.42 0.52
C PHE A 94 -9.56 -3.49 -1.01
N CYS A 95 -8.42 -3.82 -1.61
CA CYS A 95 -8.29 -4.04 -3.04
C CYS A 95 -8.36 -5.53 -3.36
N HIS A 96 -9.32 -5.91 -4.19
CA HIS A 96 -9.50 -7.26 -4.70
C HIS A 96 -9.86 -7.21 -6.19
N ARG A 97 -9.52 -8.27 -6.94
CA ARG A 97 -9.87 -8.39 -8.35
C ARG A 97 -11.30 -8.93 -8.46
N SER A 98 -12.18 -8.28 -9.23
CA SER A 98 -13.50 -8.85 -9.51
C SER A 98 -13.34 -10.18 -10.25
N GLY A 99 -14.11 -11.19 -9.82
CA GLY A 99 -14.26 -12.46 -10.53
C GLY A 99 -14.94 -12.29 -11.89
#